data_AF-A0A3M2B4D9-F1
#
_entry.id   AF-A0A3M2B4D9-F1
#
_cell.length_a   1.000
_cell.length_b   1.000
_cell.length_c   1.000
_cell.angle_alpha   90.00
_cell.angle_beta   90.00
_cell.angle_gamma   90.00
#
_symmetry.space_group_name_H-M   'P 1'
#
loop_
_entity.id
_entity.type
_entity.pdbx_description
1 polymer ?
#
loop_
_entity_poly.entity_id
_entity_poly.type
_entity_poly.pdbx_seq_one_letter_code
_entity_poly.pdbx_strand_id
1 'polypeptide(L)'
;IIVCSNTTEDASRGFHFIFNSDGSTFSENQMNPAMWGLLLHWARIGDQVRTANRWSTFIGAFQMFAAQLVSNPQDPLTFPQNSEFLIHSPQPQFFPSNITPPMGWFSDDFGAANSCFNNLFEGTLTEGEQQLVSGTLNLSGLSAADLWDLERRMLLKLMQNPELMPPGSDAEAFYNARLGTVMYQLASVEEDWSQAMLPGAADQAAIDSMQNDIFGLLDQLRTIDANTPQPADFEAAIDSLQVGARAAVLSQLGSTRNSLDAVLAGMYAQRTADLAAVQSTLDGINPSTVYETNRKQLFQMLSDWGAGQEPDSTDLAFVRSLAAQCPSEGGDAVEYAWNLLPVCEQGQYLSDDPSVPCNRSFSGTEIESAGKVLVHPNPTTSLLQVDFPAATTGTLRLLSISGVELRSWQVRESLQA
;
A
#
# COMPACT_ATOMS: atom_id res chain seq x y z
N ILE A 1 -9.52 5.74 1.18
CA ILE A 1 -8.44 4.71 1.03
C ILE A 1 -7.35 5.35 0.19
N ILE A 2 -6.10 5.32 0.65
CA ILE A 2 -4.97 5.88 -0.11
C ILE A 2 -4.12 4.71 -0.60
N VAL A 3 -4.10 4.50 -1.91
CA VAL A 3 -3.25 3.53 -2.60
C VAL A 3 -2.24 4.34 -3.38
N CYS A 4 -1.05 4.50 -2.81
CA CYS A 4 -0.01 5.32 -3.41
C CYS A 4 1.39 4.72 -3.46
N SER A 5 2.12 4.97 -4.55
CA SER A 5 3.44 4.42 -4.85
C SER A 5 3.55 2.89 -4.70
N ASN A 6 2.44 2.17 -4.87
CA ASN A 6 2.45 0.71 -4.76
C ASN A 6 2.89 0.07 -6.06
N THR A 7 3.44 -1.14 -5.98
CA THR A 7 3.75 -1.95 -7.16
C THR A 7 3.05 -3.30 -7.07
N THR A 8 2.38 -3.71 -8.14
CA THR A 8 1.73 -5.03 -8.24
C THR A 8 2.40 -5.84 -9.34
N GLU A 9 2.90 -7.04 -9.04
CA GLU A 9 3.58 -7.93 -9.98
C GLU A 9 3.20 -9.40 -9.71
N ASP A 10 3.15 -10.22 -10.76
CA ASP A 10 2.81 -11.64 -10.78
C ASP A 10 1.50 -12.00 -10.05
N ALA A 11 0.59 -11.04 -9.95
CA ALA A 11 -0.68 -11.20 -9.26
C ALA A 11 -1.78 -11.75 -10.18
N SER A 12 -2.75 -12.47 -9.60
CA SER A 12 -3.99 -12.77 -10.32
C SER A 12 -4.76 -11.45 -10.57
N ARG A 13 -4.98 -10.66 -9.52
CA ARG A 13 -5.58 -9.33 -9.61
C ARG A 13 -4.55 -8.33 -9.07
N GLY A 14 -4.11 -7.37 -9.89
CA GLY A 14 -3.23 -6.29 -9.48
C GLY A 14 -3.95 -5.38 -8.50
N PHE A 15 -4.47 -4.25 -8.98
CA PHE A 15 -5.37 -3.42 -8.17
C PHE A 15 -6.81 -3.83 -8.41
N HIS A 16 -7.55 -4.09 -7.34
CA HIS A 16 -8.93 -4.55 -7.42
C HIS A 16 -9.82 -3.71 -6.51
N PHE A 17 -10.76 -2.99 -7.13
CA PHE A 17 -11.78 -2.22 -6.43
C PHE A 17 -13.12 -2.92 -6.55
N ILE A 18 -13.85 -2.98 -5.45
CA ILE A 18 -15.20 -3.55 -5.36
C ILE A 18 -16.11 -2.46 -4.75
N PHE A 19 -17.34 -2.34 -5.26
CA PHE A 19 -18.32 -1.35 -4.80
C PHE A 19 -17.86 0.11 -4.93
N ASN A 20 -18.49 1.03 -4.19
CA ASN A 20 -18.17 2.44 -4.25
C ASN A 20 -16.80 2.73 -3.61
N SER A 21 -15.83 3.10 -4.45
CA SER A 21 -14.49 3.52 -4.05
C SER A 21 -14.28 5.02 -4.29
N ASP A 22 -15.36 5.80 -4.41
CA ASP A 22 -15.30 7.26 -4.45
C ASP A 22 -14.59 7.80 -3.19
N GLY A 23 -13.71 8.79 -3.36
CA GLY A 23 -12.85 9.29 -2.28
C GLY A 23 -11.67 8.38 -1.95
N SER A 24 -11.34 7.41 -2.81
CA SER A 24 -10.04 6.74 -2.74
C SER A 24 -8.99 7.48 -3.59
N THR A 25 -7.82 7.71 -3.02
CA THR A 25 -6.67 8.22 -3.79
C THR A 25 -5.94 7.03 -4.38
N PHE A 26 -5.83 6.97 -5.70
CA PHE A 26 -5.07 5.94 -6.40
C PHE A 26 -3.98 6.63 -7.23
N SER A 27 -2.76 6.81 -6.68
CA SER A 27 -1.68 7.58 -7.33
C SER A 27 -0.30 6.91 -7.31
N GLU A 28 0.56 7.26 -8.25
CA GLU A 28 1.93 6.78 -8.47
C GLU A 28 2.11 5.27 -8.43
N ASN A 29 1.05 4.50 -8.66
CA ASN A 29 1.13 3.05 -8.59
C ASN A 29 1.71 2.47 -9.87
N GLN A 30 2.46 1.37 -9.76
CA GLN A 30 3.06 0.66 -10.87
C GLN A 30 2.40 -0.72 -11.04
N MET A 31 1.67 -0.87 -12.14
CA MET A 31 1.03 -2.11 -12.57
C MET A 31 2.01 -2.90 -13.45
N ASN A 32 2.77 -3.80 -12.84
CA ASN A 32 3.68 -4.74 -13.50
C ASN A 32 2.91 -5.99 -14.02
N PRO A 33 3.59 -6.96 -14.67
CA PRO A 33 2.90 -8.12 -15.23
C PRO A 33 1.98 -8.83 -14.24
N ALA A 34 0.75 -9.16 -14.65
CA ALA A 34 -0.30 -9.74 -13.83
C ALA A 34 -1.38 -10.41 -14.71
N MET A 35 -2.36 -11.11 -14.14
CA MET A 35 -3.51 -11.56 -14.94
C MET A 35 -4.45 -10.38 -15.26
N TRP A 36 -4.79 -9.54 -14.27
CA TRP A 36 -5.39 -8.22 -14.45
C TRP A 36 -4.52 -7.12 -13.82
N GLY A 37 -4.26 -6.02 -14.54
CA GLY A 37 -3.53 -4.87 -13.99
C GLY A 37 -4.39 -4.04 -13.02
N LEU A 38 -5.50 -3.52 -13.52
CA LEU A 38 -6.56 -2.86 -12.75
C LEU A 38 -7.89 -3.58 -13.00
N LEU A 39 -8.63 -3.88 -11.94
CA LEU A 39 -9.96 -4.48 -12.00
C LEU A 39 -10.94 -3.65 -11.17
N LEU A 40 -11.99 -3.12 -11.80
CA LEU A 40 -13.13 -2.49 -11.15
C LEU A 40 -14.31 -3.46 -11.24
N HIS A 41 -14.66 -4.11 -10.13
CA HIS A 41 -15.75 -5.09 -10.10
C HIS A 41 -16.95 -4.53 -9.35
N TRP A 42 -18.02 -4.22 -10.08
CA TRP A 42 -19.21 -3.53 -9.57
C TRP A 42 -18.83 -2.27 -8.81
N ALA A 43 -17.78 -1.62 -9.31
CA ALA A 43 -17.11 -0.56 -8.61
C ALA A 43 -17.16 0.75 -9.36
N ARG A 44 -17.15 1.83 -8.58
CA ARG A 44 -16.94 3.18 -9.06
C ARG A 44 -15.64 3.71 -8.48
N ILE A 45 -14.79 4.24 -9.35
CA ILE A 45 -13.61 4.99 -8.96
C ILE A 45 -13.89 6.44 -9.36
N GLY A 46 -14.35 7.23 -8.40
CA GLY A 46 -14.60 8.67 -8.56
C GLY A 46 -13.31 9.49 -8.58
N ASP A 47 -13.49 10.83 -8.61
CA ASP A 47 -12.48 11.85 -8.95
C ASP A 47 -11.01 11.41 -8.84
N GLN A 48 -10.36 11.35 -9.99
CA GLN A 48 -8.93 11.12 -10.15
C GLN A 48 -8.33 12.42 -10.66
N VAL A 49 -7.14 12.85 -10.24
CA VAL A 49 -6.41 13.93 -10.94
C VAL A 49 -4.91 13.70 -10.92
N ARG A 50 -4.33 13.64 -12.11
CA ARG A 50 -2.89 13.62 -12.42
C ARG A 50 -2.07 12.61 -11.62
N THR A 51 -2.68 11.48 -11.33
CA THR A 51 -2.22 10.47 -10.39
C THR A 51 -0.98 9.70 -10.80
N ALA A 52 -0.38 9.93 -11.98
CA ALA A 52 0.89 9.33 -12.41
C ALA A 52 1.02 7.79 -12.28
N ASN A 53 -0.11 7.07 -12.24
CA ASN A 53 -0.13 5.61 -12.27
C ASN A 53 0.49 5.10 -13.57
N ARG A 54 1.28 4.04 -13.48
CA ARG A 54 2.04 3.46 -14.59
C ARG A 54 1.64 2.03 -14.85
N TRP A 55 1.59 1.67 -16.12
CA TRP A 55 1.41 0.30 -16.59
C TRP A 55 2.72 -0.21 -17.21
N SER A 56 2.95 -1.50 -17.04
CA SER A 56 4.00 -2.20 -17.77
C SER A 56 3.77 -2.05 -19.27
N THR A 57 4.81 -1.54 -19.95
CA THR A 57 4.83 -1.42 -21.41
C THR A 57 5.28 -2.71 -22.09
N PHE A 58 5.57 -3.77 -21.32
CA PHE A 58 5.98 -5.05 -21.86
C PHE A 58 4.81 -5.73 -22.57
N ILE A 59 5.03 -6.20 -23.80
CA ILE A 59 4.01 -6.91 -24.59
C ILE A 59 3.69 -8.22 -23.88
N GLY A 60 2.41 -8.45 -23.59
CA GLY A 60 1.97 -9.63 -22.86
C GLY A 60 2.23 -9.56 -21.35
N ALA A 61 2.51 -8.37 -20.81
CA ALA A 61 2.55 -8.15 -19.36
C ALA A 61 1.25 -8.61 -18.68
N PHE A 62 0.11 -8.43 -19.34
CA PHE A 62 -1.19 -8.78 -18.78
C PHE A 62 -1.76 -10.02 -19.48
N GLN A 63 -2.03 -11.09 -18.71
CA GLN A 63 -2.57 -12.34 -19.28
C GLN A 63 -4.00 -12.17 -19.78
N MET A 64 -4.81 -11.36 -19.07
CA MET A 64 -6.20 -11.05 -19.45
C MET A 64 -6.31 -9.60 -19.91
N PHE A 65 -6.32 -8.63 -18.98
CA PHE A 65 -6.47 -7.21 -19.30
C PHE A 65 -5.54 -6.33 -18.46
N ALA A 66 -4.99 -5.27 -19.06
CA ALA A 66 -4.28 -4.24 -18.33
C ALA A 66 -5.23 -3.42 -17.44
N ALA A 67 -6.48 -3.24 -17.90
CA ALA A 67 -7.55 -2.66 -17.11
C ALA A 67 -8.91 -3.29 -17.50
N GLN A 68 -9.69 -3.71 -16.50
CA GLN A 68 -11.05 -4.24 -16.69
C GLN A 68 -12.04 -3.57 -15.75
N LEU A 69 -13.19 -3.16 -16.29
CA LEU A 69 -14.38 -2.75 -15.55
C LEU A 69 -15.51 -3.75 -15.82
N VAL A 70 -16.07 -4.28 -14.74
CA VAL A 70 -17.24 -5.17 -14.71
C VAL A 70 -18.38 -4.40 -14.05
N SER A 71 -19.32 -3.90 -14.84
CA SER A 71 -20.48 -3.16 -14.33
C SER A 71 -21.49 -4.06 -13.62
N ASN A 72 -22.14 -3.53 -12.58
CA ASN A 72 -23.34 -4.10 -11.98
C ASN A 72 -24.57 -3.64 -12.78
N PRO A 73 -25.32 -4.54 -13.44
CA PRO A 73 -26.50 -4.16 -14.21
C PRO A 73 -27.62 -3.52 -13.38
N GLN A 74 -27.63 -3.74 -12.06
CA GLN A 74 -28.61 -3.18 -11.13
C GLN A 74 -28.20 -1.80 -10.60
N ASP A 75 -26.94 -1.40 -10.79
CA ASP A 75 -26.42 -0.12 -10.34
C ASP A 75 -25.75 0.65 -11.51
N PRO A 76 -26.49 1.56 -12.17
CA PRO A 76 -25.98 2.37 -13.26
C PRO A 76 -24.75 3.23 -12.90
N LEU A 77 -24.47 3.45 -11.61
CA LEU A 77 -23.29 4.22 -11.17
C LEU A 77 -21.99 3.45 -11.36
N THR A 78 -22.06 2.14 -11.59
CA THR A 78 -20.90 1.27 -11.91
C THR A 78 -20.62 1.15 -13.41
N PHE A 79 -21.33 1.94 -14.23
CA PHE A 79 -21.16 1.94 -15.68
C PHE A 79 -19.91 2.74 -16.08
N PRO A 80 -19.30 2.44 -17.24
CA PRO A 80 -18.06 3.09 -17.68
C PRO A 80 -18.09 4.62 -17.57
N GLN A 81 -19.22 5.24 -17.92
CA GLN A 81 -19.37 6.70 -17.94
C GLN A 81 -19.30 7.33 -16.54
N ASN A 82 -19.53 6.55 -15.49
CA ASN A 82 -19.56 7.00 -14.11
C ASN A 82 -18.32 6.55 -13.32
N SER A 83 -17.51 5.64 -13.87
CA SER A 83 -16.28 5.09 -13.28
C SER A 83 -15.04 5.48 -14.09
N GLU A 84 -14.96 6.75 -14.46
CA GLU A 84 -13.91 7.28 -15.33
C GLU A 84 -12.54 7.31 -14.62
N PHE A 85 -11.52 6.80 -15.29
CA PHE A 85 -10.14 6.80 -14.84
C PHE A 85 -9.35 7.88 -15.58
N LEU A 86 -8.92 8.92 -14.85
CA LEU A 86 -8.09 9.98 -15.45
C LEU A 86 -6.64 9.52 -15.58
N ILE A 87 -6.10 9.59 -16.79
CA ILE A 87 -4.68 9.34 -17.05
C ILE A 87 -3.91 10.65 -17.20
N HIS A 88 -2.71 10.67 -16.65
CA HIS A 88 -1.83 11.84 -16.69
C HIS A 88 -1.33 12.17 -18.11
N SER A 89 -1.20 11.15 -18.97
CA SER A 89 -0.64 11.29 -20.31
C SER A 89 -1.03 10.09 -21.17
N PRO A 90 -1.26 10.27 -22.48
CA PRO A 90 -1.53 9.16 -23.39
C PRO A 90 -0.28 8.33 -23.74
N GLN A 91 0.87 8.58 -23.10
CA GLN A 91 2.06 7.77 -23.33
C GLN A 91 1.85 6.31 -22.88
N PRO A 92 2.50 5.33 -23.53
CA PRO A 92 2.25 3.91 -23.26
C PRO A 92 2.48 3.47 -21.82
N GLN A 93 3.32 4.16 -21.04
CA GLN A 93 3.48 3.84 -19.63
C GLN A 93 2.37 4.39 -18.74
N PHE A 94 1.57 5.36 -19.19
CA PHE A 94 0.50 5.99 -18.41
C PHE A 94 -0.91 5.65 -18.96
N PHE A 95 -0.97 4.91 -20.07
CA PHE A 95 -2.20 4.42 -20.66
C PHE A 95 -2.15 2.89 -20.85
N PRO A 96 -3.13 2.13 -20.34
CA PRO A 96 -3.10 0.68 -20.43
C PRO A 96 -3.23 0.19 -21.88
N SER A 97 -2.48 -0.86 -22.23
CA SER A 97 -2.44 -1.40 -23.59
C SER A 97 -3.64 -2.31 -23.95
N ASN A 98 -4.33 -2.87 -22.96
CA ASN A 98 -5.44 -3.82 -23.15
C ASN A 98 -6.59 -3.55 -22.15
N ILE A 99 -7.64 -2.89 -22.60
CA ILE A 99 -8.69 -2.29 -21.76
C ILE A 99 -10.05 -2.90 -22.09
N THR A 100 -10.86 -3.22 -21.07
CA THR A 100 -12.26 -3.60 -21.24
C THR A 100 -13.18 -2.90 -20.22
N PRO A 101 -14.26 -2.22 -20.63
CA PRO A 101 -14.67 -1.96 -22.01
C PRO A 101 -13.68 -1.02 -22.71
N PRO A 102 -13.54 -1.07 -24.04
CA PRO A 102 -12.49 -0.34 -24.76
C PRO A 102 -12.68 1.17 -24.81
N MET A 103 -13.85 1.69 -24.43
CA MET A 103 -14.18 3.13 -24.50
C MET A 103 -15.01 3.58 -23.30
N GLY A 104 -14.89 4.87 -22.97
CA GLY A 104 -15.83 5.56 -22.09
C GLY A 104 -15.54 5.47 -20.60
N TRP A 105 -14.34 5.03 -20.19
CA TRP A 105 -13.90 5.03 -18.80
C TRP A 105 -12.42 5.39 -18.62
N PHE A 106 -11.73 5.84 -19.66
CA PHE A 106 -10.40 6.44 -19.58
C PHE A 106 -10.42 7.78 -20.30
N SER A 107 -9.86 8.80 -19.68
CA SER A 107 -9.71 10.12 -20.29
C SER A 107 -8.42 10.81 -19.90
N ASP A 108 -7.96 11.69 -20.78
CA ASP A 108 -6.73 12.44 -20.60
C ASP A 108 -6.97 13.65 -19.70
N ASP A 109 -6.15 13.79 -18.65
CA ASP A 109 -6.08 14.98 -17.82
C ASP A 109 -4.64 15.52 -17.76
N PHE A 110 -4.40 16.64 -18.44
CA PHE A 110 -3.07 17.21 -18.64
C PHE A 110 -2.68 18.18 -17.51
N GLY A 111 -1.46 18.05 -16.99
CA GLY A 111 -0.87 18.99 -16.01
C GLY A 111 0.23 18.33 -15.19
N ALA A 112 0.72 18.99 -14.13
CA ALA A 112 1.74 18.42 -13.23
C ALA A 112 1.20 17.19 -12.48
N ALA A 113 1.97 16.09 -12.45
CA ALA A 113 1.62 14.90 -11.70
C ALA A 113 1.35 15.23 -10.23
N ASN A 114 0.26 14.71 -9.70
CA ASN A 114 -0.03 14.71 -8.28
C ASN A 114 0.81 13.62 -7.66
N SER A 115 1.78 14.02 -6.85
CA SER A 115 2.48 13.09 -5.98
C SER A 115 1.52 12.59 -4.90
N CYS A 116 1.87 11.47 -4.27
CA CYS A 116 1.07 10.82 -3.22
C CYS A 116 0.50 11.71 -2.12
N PHE A 117 1.05 12.91 -1.95
CA PHE A 117 0.85 13.72 -0.77
C PHE A 117 0.32 15.12 -1.08
N ASN A 118 0.10 15.47 -2.36
CA ASN A 118 -0.22 16.85 -2.73
C ASN A 118 -1.70 17.18 -2.90
N ASN A 119 -2.63 16.21 -2.89
CA ASN A 119 -4.07 16.47 -2.96
C ASN A 119 -4.88 15.19 -2.65
N LEU A 120 -4.93 14.80 -1.37
CA LEU A 120 -5.59 13.55 -1.01
C LEU A 120 -7.12 13.62 -1.06
N PHE A 121 -7.74 14.82 -0.96
CA PHE A 121 -9.20 14.93 -0.93
C PHE A 121 -9.79 16.28 -1.40
N GLU A 122 -9.12 17.04 -2.28
CA GLU A 122 -9.78 18.20 -2.91
C GLU A 122 -10.98 17.70 -3.74
N GLY A 123 -12.20 17.85 -3.22
CA GLY A 123 -13.38 17.36 -3.91
C GLY A 123 -14.67 17.81 -3.27
N THR A 124 -15.69 18.04 -4.10
CA THR A 124 -17.06 18.30 -3.65
C THR A 124 -17.73 17.04 -3.09
N LEU A 125 -18.82 17.20 -2.33
CA LEU A 125 -19.69 16.06 -2.02
C LEU A 125 -20.37 15.55 -3.28
N THR A 126 -20.26 14.25 -3.55
CA THR A 126 -21.01 13.55 -4.59
C THR A 126 -22.52 13.60 -4.28
N GLU A 127 -23.37 13.34 -5.28
CA GLU A 127 -24.82 13.32 -5.07
C GLU A 127 -25.25 12.33 -3.97
N GLY A 128 -24.66 11.12 -3.94
CA GLY A 128 -24.94 10.14 -2.90
C GLY A 128 -24.50 10.59 -1.51
N GLU A 129 -23.36 11.25 -1.39
CA GLU A 129 -22.88 11.82 -0.11
C GLU A 129 -23.75 13.00 0.33
N GLN A 130 -24.20 13.86 -0.59
CA GLN A 130 -25.15 14.93 -0.29
C GLN A 130 -26.48 14.35 0.22
N GLN A 131 -26.96 13.28 -0.41
CA GLN A 131 -28.15 12.57 0.04
C GLN A 131 -27.95 11.91 1.41
N LEU A 132 -26.76 11.38 1.68
CA LEU A 132 -26.40 10.79 2.98
C LEU A 132 -26.41 11.85 4.08
N VAL A 133 -25.71 12.98 3.90
CA VAL A 133 -25.64 14.03 4.94
C VAL A 133 -26.96 14.75 5.14
N SER A 134 -27.79 14.89 4.10
CA SER A 134 -29.15 15.43 4.21
C SER A 134 -30.18 14.43 4.75
N GLY A 135 -29.80 13.15 4.92
CA GLY A 135 -30.70 12.08 5.38
C GLY A 135 -31.76 11.66 4.37
N THR A 136 -31.55 11.95 3.08
CA THR A 136 -32.49 11.63 1.98
C THR A 136 -32.13 10.37 1.22
N LEU A 137 -30.92 9.82 1.43
CA LEU A 137 -30.46 8.59 0.79
C LEU A 137 -31.33 7.40 1.22
N ASN A 138 -31.82 6.61 0.26
CA ASN A 138 -32.54 5.39 0.57
C ASN A 138 -31.56 4.27 0.97
N LEU A 139 -31.52 3.97 2.27
CA LEU A 139 -30.62 2.99 2.87
C LEU A 139 -31.31 1.61 3.08
N SER A 140 -32.49 1.40 2.48
CA SER A 140 -33.23 0.14 2.61
C SER A 140 -32.43 -1.03 2.04
N GLY A 141 -32.17 -2.05 2.85
CA GLY A 141 -31.46 -3.26 2.44
C GLY A 141 -29.99 -3.32 2.86
N LEU A 142 -29.44 -2.24 3.41
CA LEU A 142 -28.12 -2.24 4.04
C LEU A 142 -28.19 -2.86 5.44
N SER A 143 -27.13 -3.58 5.82
CA SER A 143 -26.97 -4.03 7.21
C SER A 143 -26.61 -2.86 8.13
N ALA A 144 -26.69 -3.09 9.44
CA ALA A 144 -26.26 -2.08 10.42
C ALA A 144 -24.75 -1.78 10.32
N ALA A 145 -23.94 -2.78 9.94
CA ALA A 145 -22.51 -2.60 9.72
C ALA A 145 -22.25 -1.74 8.47
N ASP A 146 -22.92 -2.04 7.35
CA ASP A 146 -22.77 -1.28 6.10
C ASP A 146 -23.14 0.20 6.29
N LEU A 147 -24.23 0.46 7.01
CA LEU A 147 -24.64 1.84 7.32
C LEU A 147 -23.61 2.55 8.21
N TRP A 148 -23.10 1.86 9.22
CA TRP A 148 -22.09 2.41 10.11
C TRP A 148 -20.79 2.73 9.36
N ASP A 149 -20.33 1.84 8.48
CA ASP A 149 -19.14 2.06 7.65
C ASP A 149 -19.32 3.21 6.67
N LEU A 150 -20.50 3.33 6.05
CA LEU A 150 -20.83 4.44 5.16
C LEU A 150 -20.77 5.78 5.89
N GLU A 151 -21.43 5.90 7.05
CA GLU A 151 -21.43 7.12 7.85
C GLU A 151 -20.02 7.46 8.38
N ARG A 152 -19.26 6.45 8.81
CA ARG A 152 -17.88 6.61 9.28
C ARG A 152 -16.95 7.13 8.17
N ARG A 153 -17.04 6.58 6.96
CA ARG A 153 -16.26 7.06 5.80
C ARG A 153 -16.62 8.51 5.46
N MET A 154 -17.90 8.87 5.55
CA MET A 154 -18.33 10.24 5.38
C MET A 154 -17.73 11.17 6.44
N LEU A 155 -17.70 10.74 7.71
CA LEU A 155 -17.03 11.50 8.78
C LEU A 155 -15.56 11.72 8.49
N LEU A 156 -14.82 10.68 8.09
CA LEU A 156 -13.40 10.81 7.71
C LEU A 156 -13.20 11.85 6.61
N LYS A 157 -14.00 11.79 5.55
CA LYS A 157 -13.95 12.78 4.47
C LYS A 157 -14.18 14.20 4.97
N LEU A 158 -15.15 14.40 5.87
CA LEU A 158 -15.40 15.72 6.46
C LEU A 158 -14.29 16.18 7.40
N MET A 159 -13.65 15.27 8.16
CA MET A 159 -12.50 15.59 9.02
C MET A 159 -11.30 16.08 8.21
N GLN A 160 -11.04 15.44 7.07
CA GLN A 160 -9.93 15.75 6.17
C GLN A 160 -10.18 17.03 5.35
N ASN A 161 -11.43 17.42 5.15
CA ASN A 161 -11.83 18.53 4.27
C ASN A 161 -12.84 19.45 4.96
N PRO A 162 -12.39 20.30 5.91
CA PRO A 162 -13.29 21.18 6.66
C PRO A 162 -14.11 22.15 5.78
N GLU A 163 -13.63 22.48 4.58
CA GLU A 163 -14.33 23.31 3.60
C GLU A 163 -15.62 22.68 3.07
N LEU A 164 -15.79 21.36 3.21
CA LEU A 164 -17.02 20.65 2.89
C LEU A 164 -18.13 20.84 3.93
N MET A 165 -17.81 21.47 5.07
CA MET A 165 -18.74 21.81 6.14
C MET A 165 -18.92 23.33 6.27
N PRO A 166 -19.42 24.04 5.24
CA PRO A 166 -19.70 25.45 5.39
C PRO A 166 -20.77 25.65 6.49
N PRO A 167 -20.70 26.75 7.27
CA PRO A 167 -21.63 27.00 8.36
C PRO A 167 -23.10 26.94 7.91
N GLY A 168 -23.91 26.17 8.62
CA GLY A 168 -25.33 25.94 8.36
C GLY A 168 -25.64 24.85 7.32
N SER A 169 -24.64 24.13 6.80
CA SER A 169 -24.85 23.05 5.83
C SER A 169 -25.30 21.75 6.48
N ASP A 170 -25.94 20.89 5.68
CA ASP A 170 -26.30 19.52 6.10
C ASP A 170 -25.06 18.70 6.48
N ALA A 171 -23.91 18.94 5.82
CA ALA A 171 -22.64 18.31 6.16
C ALA A 171 -22.13 18.71 7.55
N GLU A 172 -22.19 20.00 7.89
CA GLU A 172 -21.84 20.48 9.24
C GLU A 172 -22.80 19.89 10.29
N ALA A 173 -24.11 19.85 10.00
CA ALA A 173 -25.11 19.26 10.89
C ALA A 173 -24.89 17.74 11.08
N PHE A 174 -24.58 17.02 10.00
CA PHE A 174 -24.25 15.60 10.03
C PHE A 174 -23.05 15.35 10.94
N TYR A 175 -21.94 16.07 10.73
CA TYR A 175 -20.72 15.96 11.51
C TYR A 175 -20.95 16.25 13.00
N ASN A 176 -21.59 17.39 13.31
CA ASN A 176 -21.86 17.81 14.69
C ASN A 176 -22.73 16.82 15.45
N ALA A 177 -23.67 16.15 14.77
CA ALA A 177 -24.53 15.13 15.38
C ALA A 177 -23.78 13.86 15.80
N ARG A 178 -22.58 13.59 15.25
CA ARG A 178 -21.77 12.42 15.60
C ARG A 178 -20.67 12.73 16.60
N LEU A 179 -20.45 13.99 16.98
CA LEU A 179 -19.46 14.36 17.98
C LEU A 179 -19.67 13.60 19.29
N GLY A 180 -18.59 12.99 19.81
CA GLY A 180 -18.62 12.22 21.05
C GLY A 180 -19.21 10.81 20.94
N THR A 181 -19.67 10.38 19.76
CA THR A 181 -20.04 8.97 19.52
C THR A 181 -18.81 8.08 19.36
N VAL A 182 -18.97 6.76 19.55
CA VAL A 182 -17.91 5.77 19.28
C VAL A 182 -17.46 5.81 17.83
N MET A 183 -18.39 6.01 16.88
CA MET A 183 -18.09 6.17 15.45
C MET A 183 -17.13 7.35 15.21
N TYR A 184 -17.40 8.51 15.82
CA TYR A 184 -16.52 9.67 15.71
C TYR A 184 -15.15 9.42 16.36
N GLN A 185 -15.12 8.79 17.54
CA GLN A 185 -13.86 8.45 18.21
C GLN A 185 -12.99 7.51 17.36
N LEU A 186 -13.61 6.48 16.76
CA LEU A 186 -12.90 5.56 15.86
C LEU A 186 -12.47 6.27 14.57
N ALA A 187 -13.33 7.08 13.95
CA ALA A 187 -12.93 7.88 12.78
C ALA A 187 -11.75 8.82 13.09
N SER A 188 -11.73 9.46 14.26
CA SER A 188 -10.60 10.29 14.69
C SER A 188 -9.31 9.49 14.86
N VAL A 189 -9.40 8.31 15.49
CA VAL A 189 -8.26 7.39 15.61
C VAL A 189 -7.72 6.99 14.24
N GLU A 190 -8.59 6.73 13.27
CA GLU A 190 -8.17 6.38 11.90
C GLU A 190 -7.45 7.53 11.21
N GLU A 191 -7.95 8.76 11.38
CA GLU A 191 -7.28 9.94 10.87
C GLU A 191 -5.90 10.10 11.53
N ASP A 192 -5.83 10.08 12.85
CA ASP A 192 -4.58 10.20 13.61
C ASP A 192 -3.57 9.10 13.23
N TRP A 193 -4.04 7.86 13.07
CA TRP A 193 -3.22 6.74 12.60
C TRP A 193 -2.72 6.98 11.18
N SER A 194 -3.57 7.46 10.27
CA SER A 194 -3.18 7.75 8.89
C SER A 194 -2.12 8.85 8.83
N GLN A 195 -2.27 9.92 9.62
CA GLN A 195 -1.29 11.00 9.71
C GLN A 195 0.03 10.51 10.32
N ALA A 196 -0.02 9.65 11.34
CA ALA A 196 1.17 9.06 11.94
C ALA A 196 1.99 8.20 10.95
N MET A 197 1.32 7.59 9.97
CA MET A 197 1.97 6.76 8.94
C MET A 197 2.56 7.57 7.79
N LEU A 198 2.26 8.87 7.70
CA LEU A 198 2.74 9.75 6.65
C LEU A 198 3.99 10.53 7.11
N PRO A 199 4.97 10.75 6.22
CA PRO A 199 6.06 11.68 6.49
C PRO A 199 5.52 13.10 6.62
N GLY A 200 6.01 13.85 7.61
CA GLY A 200 5.75 15.28 7.69
C GLY A 200 6.32 16.00 6.46
N ALA A 201 5.69 17.09 6.03
CA ALA A 201 6.09 17.82 4.82
C ALA A 201 7.57 18.25 4.81
N ALA A 202 8.12 18.59 5.98
CA ALA A 202 9.53 18.95 6.12
C ALA A 202 10.46 17.74 5.92
N ASP A 203 10.10 16.58 6.49
CA ASP A 203 10.87 15.35 6.34
C ASP A 203 10.81 14.82 4.91
N GLN A 204 9.63 14.86 4.27
CA GLN A 204 9.49 14.49 2.87
C GLN A 204 10.34 15.38 1.96
N ALA A 205 10.30 16.71 2.14
CA ALA A 205 11.15 17.62 1.38
C ALA A 205 12.64 17.36 1.59
N ALA A 206 13.05 16.99 2.82
CA ALA A 206 14.42 16.60 3.11
C ALA A 206 14.81 15.29 2.40
N ILE A 207 13.95 14.27 2.43
CA ILE A 207 14.15 13.00 1.70
C ILE A 207 14.30 13.26 0.20
N ASP A 208 13.38 14.00 -0.41
CA ASP A 208 13.39 14.31 -1.84
C ASP A 208 14.69 15.04 -2.22
N SER A 209 15.10 16.03 -1.42
CA SER A 209 16.37 16.74 -1.63
C SER A 209 17.57 15.80 -1.56
N MET A 210 17.64 14.94 -0.53
CA MET A 210 18.76 14.02 -0.34
C MET A 210 18.82 12.93 -1.41
N GLN A 211 17.66 12.46 -1.90
CA GLN A 211 17.60 11.53 -3.02
C GLN A 211 18.12 12.17 -4.31
N ASN A 212 17.71 13.43 -4.59
CA ASN A 212 18.23 14.18 -5.73
C ASN A 212 19.75 14.39 -5.63
N ASP A 213 20.27 14.70 -4.44
CA ASP A 213 21.71 14.81 -4.21
C ASP A 213 22.44 13.50 -4.45
N ILE A 214 21.90 12.37 -3.96
CA ILE A 214 22.46 11.04 -4.20
C ILE A 214 22.54 10.75 -5.71
N PHE A 215 21.46 10.98 -6.46
CA PHE A 215 21.48 10.76 -7.91
C PHE A 215 22.48 11.68 -8.61
N GLY A 216 22.54 12.96 -8.24
CA GLY A 216 23.52 13.90 -8.78
C GLY A 216 24.97 13.48 -8.51
N LEU A 217 25.26 12.94 -7.32
CA LEU A 217 26.59 12.43 -6.97
C LEU A 217 26.95 11.15 -7.74
N LEU A 218 26.00 10.26 -7.97
CA LEU A 218 26.20 9.06 -8.79
C LEU A 218 26.48 9.43 -10.26
N ASP A 219 25.79 10.43 -10.81
CA ASP A 219 26.05 10.95 -12.16
C ASP A 219 27.41 11.63 -12.27
N GLN A 220 27.85 12.36 -11.23
CA GLN A 220 29.21 12.90 -11.16
C GLN A 220 30.26 11.78 -11.15
N LEU A 221 30.05 10.71 -10.37
CA LEU A 221 30.96 9.57 -10.34
C LEU A 221 31.05 8.91 -11.73
N ARG A 222 29.90 8.69 -12.39
CA ARG A 222 29.84 8.17 -13.75
C ARG A 222 30.56 9.08 -14.75
N THR A 223 30.43 10.39 -14.60
CA THR A 223 31.12 11.37 -15.45
C THR A 223 32.63 11.33 -15.25
N ILE A 224 33.10 11.17 -14.01
CA ILE A 224 34.51 10.97 -13.71
C ILE A 224 35.00 9.67 -14.37
N ASP A 225 34.23 8.58 -14.26
CA ASP A 225 34.55 7.29 -14.88
C ASP A 225 34.61 7.37 -16.42
N ALA A 226 33.62 8.02 -17.05
CA ALA A 226 33.54 8.15 -18.50
C ALA A 226 34.66 9.04 -19.09
N ASN A 227 35.08 10.07 -18.34
CA ASN A 227 36.17 10.97 -18.73
C ASN A 227 37.55 10.46 -18.30
N THR A 228 37.63 9.31 -17.62
CA THR A 228 38.90 8.64 -17.32
C THR A 228 39.41 8.01 -18.62
N PRO A 229 40.52 8.50 -19.22
CA PRO A 229 41.07 7.90 -20.44
C PRO A 229 41.40 6.44 -20.16
N GLN A 230 41.06 5.51 -21.07
CA GLN A 230 41.60 4.15 -21.06
C GLN A 230 43.13 4.26 -21.20
N PRO A 231 43.90 4.03 -20.14
CA PRO A 231 45.32 4.28 -20.13
C PRO A 231 46.05 3.20 -20.92
N ALA A 232 47.11 3.56 -21.64
CA ALA A 232 48.04 2.59 -22.21
C ALA A 232 48.94 1.92 -21.13
N ASP A 233 48.99 2.51 -19.93
CA ASP A 233 49.83 2.14 -18.78
C ASP A 233 49.07 2.49 -17.47
N PHE A 234 49.00 1.54 -16.53
CA PHE A 234 48.31 1.63 -15.24
C PHE A 234 48.86 2.73 -14.31
N GLU A 235 50.13 3.13 -14.40
CA GLU A 235 50.73 4.16 -13.54
C GLU A 235 50.42 5.59 -14.02
N ALA A 236 50.28 5.81 -15.33
CA ALA A 236 49.82 7.10 -15.89
C ALA A 236 48.30 7.30 -15.80
N ALA A 237 47.56 6.19 -15.62
CA ALA A 237 46.11 6.15 -15.40
C ALA A 237 45.66 6.78 -14.08
N ILE A 238 46.49 6.60 -13.05
CA ILE A 238 46.20 6.98 -11.67
C ILE A 238 46.75 8.39 -11.48
N ASP A 239 46.19 9.35 -12.21
CA ASP A 239 46.47 10.74 -11.90
C ASP A 239 45.85 11.05 -10.53
N SER A 240 46.67 11.58 -9.61
CA SER A 240 46.27 11.84 -8.22
C SER A 240 45.02 12.72 -8.09
N LEU A 241 44.77 13.55 -9.11
CA LEU A 241 43.58 14.39 -9.23
C LEU A 241 42.28 13.58 -9.45
N GLN A 242 42.33 12.47 -10.19
CA GLN A 242 41.14 11.64 -10.45
C GLN A 242 40.79 10.78 -9.25
N VAL A 243 41.80 10.24 -8.55
CA VAL A 243 41.59 9.54 -7.27
C VAL A 243 41.03 10.49 -6.21
N GLY A 244 41.56 11.72 -6.14
CA GLY A 244 41.06 12.77 -5.25
C GLY A 244 39.61 13.18 -5.55
N ALA A 245 39.26 13.35 -6.83
CA ALA A 245 37.89 13.69 -7.25
C ALA A 245 36.89 12.57 -6.90
N ARG A 246 37.24 11.30 -7.14
CA ARG A 246 36.40 10.15 -6.73
C ARG A 246 36.23 10.09 -5.22
N ALA A 247 37.33 10.22 -4.47
CA ALA A 247 37.29 10.19 -3.01
C ALA A 247 36.38 11.31 -2.45
N ALA A 248 36.41 12.51 -3.04
CA ALA A 248 35.54 13.61 -2.66
C ALA A 248 34.06 13.31 -2.90
N VAL A 249 33.69 12.81 -4.09
CA VAL A 249 32.30 12.43 -4.41
C VAL A 249 31.80 11.31 -3.50
N LEU A 250 32.61 10.27 -3.27
CA LEU A 250 32.25 9.17 -2.36
C LEU A 250 32.11 9.63 -0.90
N SER A 251 32.95 10.56 -0.45
CA SER A 251 32.83 11.17 0.89
C SER A 251 31.53 11.98 1.02
N GLN A 252 31.16 12.72 -0.02
CA GLN A 252 29.90 13.47 -0.04
C GLN A 252 28.71 12.52 -0.04
N LEU A 253 28.75 11.46 -0.85
CA LEU A 253 27.71 10.43 -0.90
C LEU A 253 27.50 9.78 0.48
N GLY A 254 28.60 9.44 1.17
CA GLY A 254 28.54 8.91 2.54
C GLY A 254 27.90 9.90 3.52
N SER A 255 28.21 11.20 3.39
CA SER A 255 27.65 12.24 4.25
C SER A 255 26.14 12.47 4.00
N THR A 256 25.72 12.48 2.73
CA THR A 256 24.30 12.57 2.36
C THR A 256 23.53 11.35 2.85
N ARG A 257 24.10 10.14 2.72
CA ARG A 257 23.49 8.91 3.23
C ARG A 257 23.32 8.93 4.75
N ASN A 258 24.35 9.34 5.50
CA ASN A 258 24.23 9.48 6.95
C ASN A 258 23.15 10.48 7.36
N SER A 259 22.98 11.56 6.58
CA SER A 259 21.93 12.55 6.81
C SER A 259 20.54 11.97 6.53
N LEU A 260 20.40 11.17 5.47
CA LEU A 260 19.16 10.46 5.15
C LEU A 260 18.80 9.47 6.24
N ASP A 261 19.76 8.67 6.70
CA ASP A 261 19.57 7.69 7.79
C ASP A 261 19.13 8.40 9.09
N ALA A 262 19.67 9.59 9.37
CA ALA A 262 19.27 10.39 10.53
C ALA A 262 17.83 10.92 10.44
N VAL A 263 17.39 11.39 9.25
CA VAL A 263 15.99 11.80 9.01
C VAL A 263 15.06 10.61 9.15
N LEU A 264 15.38 9.47 8.53
CA LEU A 264 14.57 8.26 8.65
C LEU A 264 14.47 7.79 10.11
N ALA A 265 15.57 7.79 10.86
CA ALA A 265 15.55 7.44 12.28
C ALA A 265 14.66 8.39 13.11
N GLY A 266 14.69 9.68 12.82
CA GLY A 266 13.81 10.68 13.43
C GLY A 266 12.33 10.41 13.13
N MET A 267 12.01 10.12 11.86
CA MET A 267 10.65 9.76 11.45
C MET A 267 10.15 8.49 12.12
N TYR A 268 10.98 7.44 12.21
CA TYR A 268 10.61 6.22 12.92
C TYR A 268 10.30 6.50 14.40
N ALA A 269 11.11 7.31 15.07
CA ALA A 269 10.87 7.69 16.47
C ALA A 269 9.58 8.48 16.65
N GLN A 270 9.29 9.43 15.75
CA GLN A 270 8.07 10.23 15.76
C GLN A 270 6.83 9.36 15.52
N ARG A 271 6.86 8.51 14.49
CA ARG A 271 5.78 7.56 14.19
C ARG A 271 5.48 6.64 15.36
N THR A 272 6.49 6.08 16.03
CA THR A 272 6.30 5.25 17.22
C THR A 272 5.63 6.03 18.36
N ALA A 273 5.99 7.30 18.56
CA ALA A 273 5.36 8.15 19.57
C ALA A 273 3.89 8.47 19.23
N ASP A 274 3.60 8.78 17.97
CA ASP A 274 2.24 9.09 17.51
C ASP A 274 1.34 7.85 17.58
N LEU A 275 1.84 6.68 17.16
CA LEU A 275 1.10 5.42 17.28
C LEU A 275 0.83 5.02 18.73
N ALA A 276 1.73 5.34 19.67
CA ALA A 276 1.46 5.14 21.10
C ALA A 276 0.32 6.04 21.61
N ALA A 277 0.18 7.27 21.08
CA ALA A 277 -0.93 8.16 21.40
C ALA A 277 -2.27 7.65 20.79
N VAL A 278 -2.22 7.14 19.56
CA VAL A 278 -3.36 6.45 18.91
C VAL A 278 -3.82 5.27 19.76
N GLN A 279 -2.90 4.44 20.25
CA GLN A 279 -3.19 3.28 21.08
C GLN A 279 -3.81 3.68 22.43
N SER A 280 -3.28 4.71 23.09
CA SER A 280 -3.88 5.26 24.31
C SER A 280 -5.32 5.77 24.08
N THR A 281 -5.63 6.29 22.90
CA THR A 281 -6.99 6.74 22.55
C THR A 281 -7.90 5.55 22.33
N LEU A 282 -7.45 4.55 21.56
CA LEU A 282 -8.16 3.29 21.34
C LEU A 282 -8.55 2.60 22.66
N ASP A 283 -7.63 2.54 23.63
CA ASP A 283 -7.89 1.92 24.92
C ASP A 283 -9.07 2.54 25.68
N GLY A 284 -9.28 3.85 25.53
CA GLY A 284 -10.39 4.58 26.13
C GLY A 284 -11.74 4.42 25.42
N ILE A 285 -11.76 3.91 24.19
CA ILE A 285 -13.00 3.71 23.41
C ILE A 285 -13.73 2.47 23.91
N ASN A 286 -15.02 2.61 24.22
CA ASN A 286 -15.88 1.52 24.65
C ASN A 286 -16.86 1.15 23.51
N PRO A 287 -16.52 0.17 22.65
CA PRO A 287 -17.39 -0.23 21.55
C PRO A 287 -18.69 -0.86 22.06
N SER A 288 -19.77 -0.65 21.32
CA SER A 288 -21.11 -1.14 21.65
C SER A 288 -21.60 -2.24 20.69
N THR A 289 -20.96 -2.37 19.52
CA THR A 289 -21.30 -3.34 18.48
C THR A 289 -20.10 -4.19 18.08
N VAL A 290 -20.35 -5.26 17.31
CA VAL A 290 -19.30 -6.17 16.83
C VAL A 290 -18.36 -5.45 15.85
N TYR A 291 -18.89 -4.74 14.86
CA TYR A 291 -18.09 -3.98 13.88
C TYR A 291 -17.24 -2.87 14.54
N GLU A 292 -17.75 -2.20 15.58
CA GLU A 292 -16.96 -1.23 16.36
C GLU A 292 -15.82 -1.92 17.12
N THR A 293 -16.09 -3.08 17.72
CA THR A 293 -15.10 -3.88 18.45
C THR A 293 -14.00 -4.36 17.50
N ASN A 294 -14.38 -4.91 16.35
CA ASN A 294 -13.46 -5.36 15.32
C ASN A 294 -12.57 -4.23 14.81
N ARG A 295 -13.16 -3.06 14.50
CA ARG A 295 -12.42 -1.89 14.03
C ARG A 295 -11.41 -1.41 15.07
N LYS A 296 -11.83 -1.32 16.35
CA LYS A 296 -10.93 -0.98 17.46
C LYS A 296 -9.74 -1.94 17.53
N GLN A 297 -10.00 -3.24 17.58
CA GLN A 297 -8.95 -4.26 17.70
C GLN A 297 -8.01 -4.28 16.49
N LEU A 298 -8.56 -4.08 15.28
CA LEU A 298 -7.78 -3.96 14.06
C LEU A 298 -6.78 -2.80 14.14
N PHE A 299 -7.23 -1.60 14.57
CA PHE A 299 -6.32 -0.46 14.70
C PHE A 299 -5.35 -0.57 15.86
N GLN A 300 -5.69 -1.29 16.94
CA GLN A 300 -4.72 -1.61 18.00
C GLN A 300 -3.56 -2.44 17.43
N MET A 301 -3.88 -3.54 16.74
CA MET A 301 -2.87 -4.40 16.09
C MET A 301 -2.06 -3.65 15.03
N LEU A 302 -2.71 -2.87 14.15
CA LEU A 302 -2.01 -2.08 13.14
C LEU A 302 -1.10 -0.99 13.75
N SER A 303 -1.45 -0.44 14.91
CA SER A 303 -0.61 0.51 15.63
C SER A 303 0.64 -0.15 16.20
N ASP A 304 0.51 -1.35 16.79
CA ASP A 304 1.66 -2.15 17.26
C ASP A 304 2.62 -2.48 16.10
N TRP A 305 2.07 -2.92 14.97
CA TRP A 305 2.86 -3.24 13.77
C TRP A 305 3.55 -2.00 13.19
N GLY A 306 2.83 -0.88 13.08
CA GLY A 306 3.39 0.39 12.62
C GLY A 306 4.50 0.92 13.52
N ALA A 307 4.42 0.64 14.83
CA ALA A 307 5.43 0.98 15.83
C ALA A 307 6.68 0.07 15.77
N GLY A 308 6.66 -0.96 14.93
CA GLY A 308 7.79 -1.87 14.70
C GLY A 308 7.70 -3.21 15.44
N GLN A 309 6.55 -3.53 16.05
CA GLN A 309 6.33 -4.87 16.58
C GLN A 309 6.05 -5.84 15.42
N GLU A 310 6.71 -6.99 15.41
CA GLU A 310 6.44 -8.01 14.40
C GLU A 310 5.12 -8.73 14.70
N PRO A 311 4.30 -9.05 13.69
CA PRO A 311 3.08 -9.85 13.87
C PRO A 311 3.36 -11.19 14.54
N ASP A 312 2.62 -11.50 15.60
CA ASP A 312 2.75 -12.78 16.31
C ASP A 312 1.63 -13.79 15.97
N SER A 313 1.64 -14.95 16.64
CA SER A 313 0.62 -15.99 16.42
C SER A 313 -0.77 -15.59 16.94
N THR A 314 -0.84 -14.68 17.91
CA THR A 314 -2.09 -14.12 18.45
C THR A 314 -2.71 -13.18 17.43
N ASP A 315 -1.90 -12.29 16.83
CA ASP A 315 -2.34 -11.37 15.80
C ASP A 315 -2.87 -12.13 14.57
N LEU A 316 -2.14 -13.14 14.12
CA LEU A 316 -2.56 -13.95 12.98
C LEU A 316 -3.85 -14.74 13.28
N ALA A 317 -4.02 -15.21 14.52
CA ALA A 317 -5.27 -15.85 14.94
C ALA A 317 -6.44 -14.84 14.96
N PHE A 318 -6.20 -13.61 15.41
CA PHE A 318 -7.17 -12.52 15.35
C PHE A 318 -7.56 -12.20 13.91
N VAL A 319 -6.59 -11.94 13.02
CA VAL A 319 -6.84 -11.66 11.59
C VAL A 319 -7.66 -12.77 10.94
N ARG A 320 -7.32 -14.04 11.17
CA ARG A 320 -8.09 -15.19 10.64
C ARG A 320 -9.52 -15.23 11.19
N SER A 321 -9.69 -14.97 12.48
CA SER A 321 -11.02 -14.94 13.11
C SER A 321 -11.89 -13.80 12.59
N LEU A 322 -11.28 -12.63 12.32
CA LEU A 322 -11.96 -11.48 11.74
C LEU A 322 -12.31 -11.74 10.27
N ALA A 323 -11.36 -12.27 9.50
CA ALA A 323 -11.55 -12.65 8.09
C ALA A 323 -12.67 -13.68 7.88
N ALA A 324 -12.95 -14.53 8.88
CA ALA A 324 -14.00 -15.53 8.83
C ALA A 324 -15.43 -14.95 9.00
N GLN A 325 -15.57 -13.73 9.54
CA GLN A 325 -16.87 -13.10 9.80
C GLN A 325 -17.59 -12.66 8.51
N CYS A 326 -18.91 -12.40 8.61
CA CYS A 326 -19.65 -11.70 7.56
C CYS A 326 -19.26 -10.21 7.55
N PRO A 327 -19.04 -9.57 6.39
CA PRO A 327 -18.96 -8.12 6.30
C PRO A 327 -20.21 -7.41 6.87
N SER A 328 -21.39 -7.98 6.69
CA SER A 328 -22.65 -7.43 7.24
C SER A 328 -22.75 -7.47 8.77
N GLU A 329 -21.85 -8.20 9.45
CA GLU A 329 -21.78 -8.29 10.92
C GLU A 329 -20.52 -7.61 11.46
N GLY A 330 -19.38 -7.87 10.82
CA GLY A 330 -18.06 -7.42 11.23
C GLY A 330 -17.59 -6.10 10.63
N GLY A 331 -18.34 -5.55 9.66
CA GLY A 331 -18.02 -4.33 8.94
C GLY A 331 -16.84 -4.48 7.98
N ASP A 332 -16.36 -3.34 7.49
CA ASP A 332 -15.24 -3.26 6.55
C ASP A 332 -13.92 -3.78 7.12
N ALA A 333 -13.80 -3.90 8.44
CA ALA A 333 -12.66 -4.52 9.12
C ALA A 333 -12.43 -5.97 8.66
N VAL A 334 -13.48 -6.68 8.24
CA VAL A 334 -13.40 -8.03 7.65
C VAL A 334 -12.62 -8.01 6.33
N GLU A 335 -12.90 -7.04 5.46
CA GLU A 335 -12.22 -6.88 4.18
C GLU A 335 -10.75 -6.47 4.37
N TYR A 336 -10.47 -5.62 5.36
CA TYR A 336 -9.09 -5.33 5.76
C TYR A 336 -8.37 -6.60 6.20
N ALA A 337 -8.99 -7.44 7.04
CA ALA A 337 -8.40 -8.68 7.50
C ALA A 337 -8.06 -9.64 6.35
N TRP A 338 -8.88 -9.72 5.30
CA TRP A 338 -8.56 -10.51 4.11
C TRP A 338 -7.24 -10.10 3.47
N ASN A 339 -6.95 -8.80 3.42
CA ASN A 339 -5.71 -8.28 2.84
C ASN A 339 -4.49 -8.43 3.77
N LEU A 340 -4.71 -8.66 5.07
CA LEU A 340 -3.65 -8.88 6.05
C LEU A 340 -3.27 -10.38 6.18
N LEU A 341 -4.05 -11.28 5.60
CA LEU A 341 -3.73 -12.71 5.59
C LEU A 341 -2.53 -13.03 4.69
N PRO A 342 -1.80 -14.13 4.93
CA PRO A 342 -0.80 -14.64 4.01
C PRO A 342 -1.39 -14.87 2.61
N VAL A 343 -0.63 -14.56 1.55
CA VAL A 343 -1.09 -14.63 0.14
C VAL A 343 -1.78 -15.96 -0.21
N CYS A 344 -1.29 -17.09 0.34
CA CYS A 344 -1.88 -18.41 0.13
C CYS A 344 -3.28 -18.59 0.76
N GLU A 345 -3.63 -17.79 1.77
CA GLU A 345 -4.93 -17.78 2.44
C GLU A 345 -5.89 -16.76 1.85
N GLN A 346 -5.39 -15.62 1.34
CA GLN A 346 -6.22 -14.53 0.78
C GLN A 346 -7.17 -15.02 -0.32
N GLY A 347 -6.68 -15.85 -1.25
CA GLY A 347 -7.45 -16.35 -2.39
C GLY A 347 -8.67 -17.19 -2.00
N GLN A 348 -8.73 -17.67 -0.76
CA GLN A 348 -9.90 -18.38 -0.26
C GLN A 348 -11.06 -17.40 -0.01
N TYR A 349 -10.79 -16.22 0.54
CA TYR A 349 -11.81 -15.25 0.93
C TYR A 349 -12.34 -14.41 -0.25
N LEU A 350 -11.55 -14.28 -1.33
CA LEU A 350 -11.87 -13.51 -2.53
C LEU A 350 -12.84 -14.21 -3.51
N SER A 351 -13.68 -15.16 -3.06
CA SER A 351 -14.61 -15.84 -3.98
C SER A 351 -15.74 -14.91 -4.39
N ASP A 352 -15.91 -14.68 -5.69
CA ASP A 352 -17.00 -13.86 -6.26
C ASP A 352 -18.40 -14.54 -6.17
N ASP A 353 -18.54 -15.63 -5.42
CA ASP A 353 -19.77 -16.40 -5.29
C ASP A 353 -20.59 -15.91 -4.08
N PRO A 354 -21.72 -15.20 -4.30
CA PRO A 354 -22.58 -14.67 -3.25
C PRO A 354 -23.33 -15.75 -2.47
N SER A 355 -23.24 -17.03 -2.88
CA SER A 355 -23.83 -18.16 -2.17
C SER A 355 -22.92 -18.78 -1.12
N VAL A 356 -21.65 -18.35 -1.04
CA VAL A 356 -20.71 -18.86 -0.04
C VAL A 356 -21.09 -18.28 1.33
N PRO A 357 -21.49 -19.11 2.31
CA PRO A 357 -21.88 -18.60 3.61
C PRO A 357 -20.69 -17.94 4.30
N CYS A 358 -20.95 -16.82 4.97
CA CYS A 358 -20.05 -16.29 5.99
C CYS A 358 -19.86 -17.30 7.12
N ASN A 359 -18.85 -17.12 7.98
CA ASN A 359 -18.36 -18.08 8.98
C ASN A 359 -17.57 -19.23 8.37
N ARG A 360 -16.56 -18.88 7.58
CA ARG A 360 -15.61 -19.87 7.06
C ARG A 360 -14.77 -20.40 8.22
N SER A 361 -14.99 -21.65 8.59
CA SER A 361 -14.09 -22.34 9.50
C SER A 361 -12.80 -22.68 8.73
N PHE A 362 -11.69 -22.04 9.09
CA PHE A 362 -10.39 -22.49 8.64
C PHE A 362 -10.13 -23.88 9.23
N SER A 363 -10.24 -24.93 8.40
CA SER A 363 -9.71 -26.23 8.81
C SER A 363 -8.19 -26.08 8.71
N GLY A 364 -7.57 -25.77 9.85
CA GLY A 364 -6.13 -25.77 10.01
C GLY A 364 -5.57 -27.18 9.85
N THR A 365 -5.59 -27.73 8.63
CA THR A 365 -4.34 -28.31 8.17
C THR A 365 -3.39 -27.14 8.19
N GLU A 366 -2.63 -27.02 9.29
CA GLU A 366 -1.33 -26.38 9.25
C GLU A 366 -0.77 -26.69 7.87
N ILE A 367 -0.66 -25.66 7.04
CA ILE A 367 0.36 -25.72 6.01
C ILE A 367 1.59 -25.81 6.89
N GLU A 368 2.06 -27.06 7.14
CA GLU A 368 3.38 -27.35 7.66
C GLU A 368 4.25 -26.30 7.01
N SER A 369 4.80 -25.38 7.82
CA SER A 369 5.61 -24.32 7.27
C SER A 369 6.61 -25.05 6.37
N ALA A 370 6.55 -24.81 5.05
CA ALA A 370 7.57 -25.33 4.15
C ALA A 370 8.84 -24.73 4.71
N GLY A 371 9.59 -25.53 5.47
CA GLY A 371 10.26 -24.92 6.60
C GLY A 371 11.30 -23.93 6.11
N LYS A 372 11.52 -22.89 6.90
CA LYS A 372 12.36 -21.79 6.44
C LYS A 372 13.81 -22.23 6.48
N VAL A 373 14.55 -22.00 5.40
CA VAL A 373 16.01 -22.07 5.44
C VAL A 373 16.48 -20.83 6.19
N LEU A 374 17.13 -21.03 7.33
CA LEU A 374 17.65 -19.95 8.15
C LEU A 374 19.13 -19.73 7.85
N VAL A 375 19.56 -18.48 7.79
CA VAL A 375 20.95 -18.11 7.52
C VAL A 375 21.43 -17.16 8.60
N HIS A 376 22.46 -17.55 9.36
CA HIS A 376 23.04 -16.72 10.41
C HIS A 376 24.54 -16.92 10.62
N PRO A 377 25.24 -15.92 11.17
CA PRO A 377 24.78 -14.53 11.29
C PRO A 377 24.70 -13.84 9.91
N ASN A 378 23.74 -12.94 9.73
CA ASN A 378 23.70 -12.02 8.60
C ASN A 378 23.60 -10.59 9.14
N PRO A 379 24.67 -9.76 9.05
CA PRO A 379 25.93 -9.99 8.33
C PRO A 379 26.87 -10.99 9.03
N THR A 380 27.64 -11.76 8.27
CA THR A 380 28.74 -12.59 8.80
C THR A 380 30.11 -12.01 8.46
N THR A 381 31.07 -12.15 9.37
CA THR A 381 32.47 -11.74 9.15
C THR A 381 33.37 -12.90 8.73
N SER A 382 32.96 -14.17 8.92
CA SER A 382 33.82 -15.32 8.63
C SER A 382 33.11 -16.68 8.56
N LEU A 383 32.01 -16.87 9.29
CA LEU A 383 31.28 -18.13 9.39
C LEU A 383 29.82 -17.94 8.98
N LEU A 384 29.35 -18.68 7.97
CA LEU A 384 27.97 -18.71 7.54
C LEU A 384 27.37 -20.06 7.96
N GLN A 385 26.32 -20.04 8.79
CA GLN A 385 25.51 -21.20 9.09
C GLN A 385 24.21 -21.13 8.29
N VAL A 386 23.82 -22.26 7.71
CA VAL A 386 22.58 -22.42 6.95
C VAL A 386 21.85 -23.63 7.52
N ASP A 387 20.71 -23.38 8.15
CA ASP A 387 19.89 -24.42 8.75
C ASP A 387 18.73 -24.73 7.82
N PHE A 388 18.58 -26.01 7.48
CA PHE A 388 17.49 -26.51 6.66
C PHE A 388 16.40 -27.09 7.57
N PRO A 389 15.12 -26.83 7.27
CA PRO A 389 14.02 -27.30 8.10
C PRO A 389 13.78 -28.81 8.08
N ALA A 390 14.33 -29.49 7.06
CA ALA A 390 14.11 -30.89 6.76
C ALA A 390 15.32 -31.40 5.96
N ALA A 391 15.44 -32.73 5.86
CA ALA A 391 16.47 -33.37 5.05
C ALA A 391 16.42 -32.85 3.61
N THR A 392 17.38 -32.00 3.26
CA THR A 392 17.42 -31.30 1.98
C THR A 392 18.57 -31.84 1.15
N THR A 393 18.32 -32.12 -0.13
CA THR A 393 19.37 -32.44 -1.10
C THR A 393 19.33 -31.39 -2.21
N GLY A 394 20.48 -30.82 -2.53
CA GLY A 394 20.54 -29.75 -3.53
C GLY A 394 21.90 -29.08 -3.59
N THR A 395 21.94 -27.92 -4.26
CA THR A 395 23.15 -27.10 -4.36
C THR A 395 22.93 -25.77 -3.67
N LEU A 396 23.73 -25.47 -2.65
CA LEU A 396 23.80 -24.15 -2.03
C LEU A 396 24.83 -23.31 -2.82
N ARG A 397 24.45 -22.12 -3.29
CA ARG A 397 25.35 -21.21 -4.01
C ARG A 397 25.43 -19.87 -3.30
N LEU A 398 26.65 -19.39 -3.10
CA LEU A 398 26.93 -18.04 -2.66
C LEU A 398 27.30 -17.19 -3.87
N LEU A 399 26.52 -16.14 -4.12
CA LEU A 399 26.70 -15.22 -5.23
C LEU A 399 27.18 -13.85 -4.71
N SER A 400 27.98 -13.13 -5.50
CA SER A 400 28.24 -11.71 -5.28
C SER A 400 27.01 -10.88 -5.63
N ILE A 401 27.01 -9.61 -5.22
CA ILE A 401 25.99 -8.63 -5.64
C ILE A 401 25.92 -8.42 -7.16
N SER A 402 26.98 -8.78 -7.90
CA SER A 402 27.02 -8.77 -9.35
C SER A 402 26.56 -10.08 -10.00
N GLY A 403 26.01 -11.01 -9.21
CA GLY A 403 25.52 -12.31 -9.67
C GLY A 403 26.61 -13.34 -9.97
N VAL A 404 27.87 -13.06 -9.62
CA VAL A 404 28.99 -13.97 -9.85
C VAL A 404 29.04 -15.01 -8.74
N GLU A 405 29.10 -16.29 -9.10
CA GLU A 405 29.23 -17.37 -8.13
C GLU A 405 30.59 -17.31 -7.41
N LEU A 406 30.55 -17.06 -6.10
CA LEU A 406 31.73 -17.04 -5.23
C LEU A 406 32.04 -18.44 -4.71
N ARG A 407 31.00 -19.23 -4.41
CA ARG A 407 31.13 -20.58 -3.87
C ARG A 407 29.88 -21.42 -4.09
N SER A 408 30.06 -22.74 -4.13
CA SER A 408 28.98 -23.71 -4.27
C SER A 408 29.25 -24.97 -3.45
N TRP A 409 28.22 -25.47 -2.78
CA TRP A 409 28.25 -26.67 -1.96
C TRP A 409 27.15 -27.64 -2.39
N GLN A 410 27.48 -28.93 -2.40
CA GLN A 410 26.48 -29.98 -2.53
C GLN A 410 25.93 -30.32 -1.14
N VAL A 411 24.64 -30.04 -0.93
CA VAL A 411 23.91 -30.44 0.27
C VAL A 411 23.36 -31.84 0.01
N ARG A 412 23.73 -32.79 0.87
CA ARG A 412 23.25 -34.19 0.82
C ARG A 412 22.65 -34.50 2.17
N GLU A 413 21.35 -34.85 2.19
CA GLU A 413 20.57 -35.29 3.36
C GLU A 413 21.28 -35.10 4.70
N SER A 414 21.44 -33.84 5.13
CA SER A 414 22.03 -33.54 6.43
C SER A 414 20.91 -33.63 7.46
N LEU A 415 20.73 -34.82 8.04
CA LEU A 415 20.11 -34.94 9.36
C LEU A 415 21.11 -34.38 10.38
N GLN A 416 20.87 -33.18 10.89
CA GLN A 416 21.38 -32.85 12.22
C GLN A 416 20.38 -33.42 13.23
N ALA A 417 20.89 -34.31 14.09
CA ALA A 417 20.18 -34.79 15.27
C ALA A 417 20.21 -33.73 16.38
#